data_AF-A0A0V0J797-F1
#
_entry.id   AF-A0A0V0J797-F1
#
_cell.length_a   1.000
_cell.length_b   1.000
_cell.length_c   1.000
_cell.angle_alpha   90.00
_cell.angle_beta   90.00
_cell.angle_gamma   90.00
#
_symmetry.space_group_name_H-M   'P 1'
#
loop_
_entity.id
_entity.type
_entity.pdbx_description
1 polymer ?
#
loop_
_entity_poly.entity_id
_entity_poly.type
_entity_poly.pdbx_seq_one_letter_code
_entity_poly.pdbx_strand_id
1 'polypeptide(L)'
;MRELGLAYQRKRTAPRFYVTRLALSLSFGSSSSGRTSKALSNISGGLFVAPSAASTADSDPMNFLPTGVSAPGLRAAKSLSLSTTSPAYPPPAAVAEVGYILVETNFRLYAYTDSPLRTALLSLFSKIRARYPNLVVADITRDSVREALLRGISANQIISFLTTNAHPDMLRQPSILPPTLIDQVRLWELERERLFAQEGCLYEQFAKNKDFEMVRDFAKGQGFLLWECPDRRLMVVSKTGHEDVRKFWRQNRP
;
A
#
# COMPACT_ATOMS: atom_id res chain seq x y z
N MET A 1 -23.55 -10.56 26.05
CA MET A 1 -22.51 -11.53 26.51
C MET A 1 -22.08 -12.47 25.40
N ARG A 2 -22.95 -13.35 24.87
CA ARG A 2 -22.57 -14.31 23.81
C ARG A 2 -22.30 -13.65 22.45
N GLU A 3 -23.13 -12.71 22.04
CA GLU A 3 -23.00 -12.01 20.74
C GLU A 3 -21.78 -11.09 20.68
N LEU A 4 -21.35 -10.59 21.84
CA LEU A 4 -20.11 -9.82 22.00
C LEU A 4 -18.87 -10.73 22.16
N GLY A 5 -19.04 -12.05 22.06
CA GLY A 5 -17.96 -13.02 22.23
C GLY A 5 -17.38 -13.12 23.64
N LEU A 6 -18.03 -12.56 24.67
CA LEU A 6 -17.57 -12.57 26.07
C LEU A 6 -17.75 -13.92 26.75
N ALA A 7 -18.79 -14.65 26.35
CA ALA A 7 -19.10 -15.97 26.87
C ALA A 7 -19.43 -16.92 25.72
N TYR A 8 -18.83 -18.10 25.75
CA TYR A 8 -19.12 -19.18 24.83
C TYR A 8 -20.17 -20.12 25.45
N GLN A 9 -21.17 -20.46 24.64
CA GLN A 9 -22.24 -21.39 25.02
C GLN A 9 -22.52 -22.28 23.82
N ARG A 10 -22.46 -23.61 24.00
CA ARG A 10 -22.59 -24.58 22.89
C ARG A 10 -23.99 -24.56 22.25
N LYS A 11 -25.05 -24.35 23.04
CA LYS A 11 -26.46 -24.22 22.61
C LYS A 11 -27.10 -23.05 23.36
N ARG A 12 -28.07 -22.33 22.76
CA ARG A 12 -28.73 -21.15 23.39
C ARG A 12 -29.38 -21.47 24.75
N THR A 13 -29.86 -22.69 24.93
CA THR A 13 -30.56 -23.14 26.15
C THR A 13 -29.63 -23.85 27.15
N ALA A 14 -28.33 -23.98 26.87
CA ALA A 14 -27.44 -24.71 27.77
C ALA A 14 -27.26 -23.97 29.11
N PRO A 15 -27.40 -24.62 30.27
CA PRO A 15 -27.29 -23.94 31.56
C PRO A 15 -25.86 -23.50 31.90
N ARG A 16 -24.85 -24.03 31.18
CA ARG A 16 -23.43 -23.74 31.39
C ARG A 16 -22.89 -22.84 30.28
N PHE A 17 -22.10 -21.85 30.66
CA PHE A 17 -21.34 -21.00 29.75
C PHE A 17 -19.88 -20.96 30.18
N TYR A 18 -18.98 -20.74 29.21
CA TYR A 18 -17.54 -20.64 29.42
C TYR A 18 -17.10 -19.22 29.11
N VAL A 19 -16.32 -18.62 30.01
CA VAL A 19 -15.79 -17.27 29.83
C VAL A 19 -14.69 -17.30 28.75
N THR A 20 -14.71 -16.34 27.82
CA THR A 20 -13.69 -16.26 26.77
C THR A 20 -12.51 -15.40 27.23
N ARG A 21 -11.39 -15.49 26.49
CA ARG A 21 -10.23 -14.62 26.72
C ARG A 21 -10.56 -13.12 26.61
N LEU A 22 -11.58 -12.75 25.83
CA LEU A 22 -12.02 -11.36 25.69
C LEU A 22 -12.59 -10.83 27.02
N ALA A 23 -13.47 -11.61 27.66
CA ALA A 23 -14.02 -11.24 28.96
C ALA A 23 -12.96 -11.21 30.07
N LEU A 24 -12.00 -12.15 30.05
CA LEU A 24 -10.87 -12.11 30.98
C LEU A 24 -10.03 -10.84 30.78
N SER A 25 -9.66 -10.52 29.54
CA SER A 25 -8.88 -9.31 29.22
C SER A 25 -9.59 -8.01 29.62
N LEU A 26 -10.91 -7.93 29.43
CA LEU A 26 -11.70 -6.79 29.88
C LEU A 26 -11.70 -6.63 31.40
N SER A 27 -11.77 -7.75 32.14
CA SER A 27 -11.76 -7.71 33.61
C SER A 27 -10.39 -7.37 34.21
N PHE A 28 -9.31 -7.84 33.58
CA PHE A 28 -7.95 -7.63 34.07
C PHE A 28 -7.26 -6.39 33.47
N GLY A 29 -7.84 -5.79 32.43
CA GLY A 29 -7.26 -4.70 31.66
C GLY A 29 -6.07 -5.19 30.82
N SER A 30 -5.98 -4.73 29.57
CA SER A 30 -4.77 -4.93 28.78
C SER A 30 -3.71 -3.98 29.31
N SER A 31 -2.88 -4.44 30.25
CA SER A 31 -1.71 -3.68 30.69
C SER A 31 -0.69 -3.62 29.56
N SER A 32 -0.82 -2.66 28.66
CA SER A 32 0.21 -2.26 27.71
C SER A 32 1.34 -1.53 28.45
N SER A 33 2.09 -2.25 29.29
CA SER A 33 3.43 -1.87 29.74
C SER A 33 4.08 -3.06 30.45
N GLY A 34 5.28 -3.46 30.01
CA GLY A 34 5.99 -4.67 30.40
C GLY A 34 6.14 -4.92 31.92
N ARG A 35 5.22 -5.70 32.49
CA ARG A 35 5.39 -6.35 33.80
C ARG A 35 4.99 -7.83 33.76
N THR A 36 6.02 -8.65 33.52
CA THR A 36 6.26 -9.96 34.13
C THR A 36 5.14 -11.01 34.12
N SER A 37 5.35 -12.04 33.30
CA SER A 37 4.80 -13.39 33.40
C SER A 37 5.18 -14.10 34.72
N LYS A 38 4.58 -13.71 35.84
CA LYS A 38 4.79 -14.36 37.16
C LYS A 38 3.53 -14.58 38.00
N ALA A 39 2.33 -14.47 37.41
CA ALA A 39 1.06 -14.58 38.16
C ALA A 39 0.17 -15.77 37.76
N LEU A 40 0.73 -16.83 37.12
CA LEU A 40 -0.06 -18.03 36.76
C LEU A 40 0.46 -19.35 37.36
N SER A 41 1.43 -19.32 38.28
CA SER A 41 1.99 -20.56 38.88
C SER A 41 1.37 -21.00 40.21
N ASN A 42 0.39 -20.27 40.77
CA ASN A 42 -0.02 -20.47 42.17
C ASN A 42 -1.46 -20.94 42.41
N ILE A 43 -2.11 -21.55 41.41
CA ILE A 43 -3.38 -22.27 41.63
C ILE A 43 -3.15 -23.76 41.35
N SER A 44 -2.29 -24.36 42.15
CA SER A 44 -2.16 -25.81 42.34
C SER A 44 -2.60 -26.11 43.77
N GLY A 45 -3.92 -26.21 43.95
CA GLY A 45 -4.54 -26.45 45.25
C GLY A 45 -5.88 -27.15 45.12
N GLY A 46 -5.81 -28.47 44.91
CA GLY A 46 -6.81 -29.44 45.37
C GLY A 46 -8.15 -29.49 44.64
N LEU A 47 -8.34 -30.53 43.80
CA LEU A 47 -9.59 -31.30 43.65
C LEU A 47 -9.43 -32.34 42.53
N PHE A 48 -8.73 -33.44 42.81
CA PHE A 48 -8.93 -34.69 42.06
C PHE A 48 -8.93 -35.86 43.04
N VAL A 49 -10.14 -36.30 43.38
CA VAL A 49 -10.44 -37.61 43.95
C VAL A 49 -10.44 -38.60 42.78
N ALA A 50 -9.58 -39.62 42.85
CA ALA A 50 -9.64 -40.77 41.97
C ALA A 50 -10.71 -41.74 42.46
N PRO A 51 -11.41 -42.45 41.56
CA PRO A 51 -11.94 -43.76 41.89
C PRO A 51 -11.30 -44.86 41.03
N SER A 52 -11.09 -45.98 41.71
CA SER A 52 -10.57 -47.26 41.24
C SER A 52 -11.61 -48.11 40.47
N ALA A 53 -11.09 -48.83 39.47
CA ALA A 53 -11.54 -50.03 38.76
C ALA A 53 -12.92 -50.69 39.04
N ALA A 54 -13.67 -51.01 37.97
CA ALA A 54 -14.31 -52.31 37.73
C ALA A 54 -14.79 -52.50 36.26
N SER A 55 -14.57 -53.72 35.76
CA SER A 55 -15.05 -54.48 34.58
C SER A 55 -16.36 -54.10 33.86
N THR A 56 -16.41 -54.20 32.51
CA THR A 56 -16.97 -55.32 31.69
C THR A 56 -17.11 -54.91 30.21
N ALA A 57 -16.99 -55.88 29.31
CA ALA A 57 -17.04 -55.77 27.84
C ALA A 57 -18.44 -55.46 27.27
N ASP A 58 -18.51 -54.77 26.13
CA ASP A 58 -19.12 -55.24 24.86
C ASP A 58 -19.20 -54.14 23.78
N SER A 59 -19.35 -54.64 22.55
CA SER A 59 -19.13 -54.11 21.19
C SER A 59 -20.00 -52.94 20.67
N ASP A 60 -19.38 -52.00 19.94
CA ASP A 60 -19.60 -51.68 18.50
C ASP A 60 -19.29 -50.21 18.11
N PRO A 61 -18.88 -49.93 16.85
CA PRO A 61 -18.16 -48.72 16.46
C PRO A 61 -19.04 -47.66 15.75
N MET A 62 -18.46 -46.45 15.62
CA MET A 62 -18.84 -45.33 14.72
C MET A 62 -19.62 -44.16 15.33
N ASN A 63 -18.88 -43.22 15.94
CA ASN A 63 -18.94 -41.80 15.55
C ASN A 63 -17.87 -40.98 16.31
N PHE A 64 -16.67 -40.90 15.72
CA PHE A 64 -15.69 -39.88 16.10
C PHE A 64 -15.47 -38.94 14.90
N LEU A 65 -15.95 -37.70 15.06
CA LEU A 65 -15.50 -36.57 14.25
C LEU A 65 -14.18 -36.03 14.83
N PRO A 66 -13.30 -35.50 13.97
CA PRO A 66 -11.87 -35.38 14.26
C PRO A 66 -11.55 -34.05 14.98
N THR A 67 -10.92 -34.13 16.15
CA THR A 67 -10.12 -33.03 16.68
C THR A 67 -8.66 -33.44 16.58
N GLY A 68 -7.99 -32.86 15.59
CA GLY A 68 -6.62 -33.18 15.23
C GLY A 68 -5.62 -32.86 16.33
N VAL A 69 -4.79 -33.85 16.65
CA VAL A 69 -3.45 -33.68 17.19
C VAL A 69 -2.58 -34.85 16.74
N SER A 70 -1.63 -34.51 15.86
CA SER A 70 -0.28 -35.07 15.66
C SER A 70 -0.03 -36.56 15.31
N ALA A 71 0.50 -36.79 14.10
CA ALA A 71 1.78 -37.47 13.74
C ALA A 71 1.71 -37.99 12.27
N PRO A 72 2.78 -38.46 11.58
CA PRO A 72 4.23 -38.20 11.64
C PRO A 72 4.80 -37.75 10.26
N GLY A 73 6.09 -37.40 10.19
CA GLY A 73 6.75 -36.94 8.97
C GLY A 73 7.14 -38.03 7.96
N LEU A 74 7.43 -37.59 6.72
CA LEU A 74 8.49 -38.14 5.85
C LEU A 74 8.66 -37.34 4.53
N ARG A 75 9.94 -37.22 4.11
CA ARG A 75 10.55 -36.81 2.81
C ARG A 75 10.91 -35.31 2.66
N ALA A 76 12.19 -34.94 2.79
CA ALA A 76 13.34 -35.02 1.84
C ALA A 76 13.22 -33.97 0.70
N ALA A 77 14.20 -33.13 0.32
CA ALA A 77 15.66 -33.21 0.45
C ALA A 77 16.35 -31.82 0.27
N LYS A 78 17.60 -31.75 0.78
CA LYS A 78 18.81 -31.13 0.19
C LYS A 78 18.90 -29.60 -0.01
N SER A 79 19.70 -28.94 0.83
CA SER A 79 20.93 -28.27 0.38
C SER A 79 21.88 -27.94 1.55
N LEU A 80 23.17 -28.15 1.31
CA LEU A 80 24.29 -27.94 2.22
C LEU A 80 24.81 -26.49 2.09
N SER A 81 25.14 -25.84 3.21
CA SER A 81 26.21 -24.82 3.30
C SER A 81 26.56 -24.60 4.79
N LEU A 82 27.70 -25.10 5.24
CA LEU A 82 28.97 -24.40 5.49
C LEU A 82 28.88 -23.31 6.58
N SER A 83 29.16 -23.70 7.82
CA SER A 83 29.25 -22.81 8.99
C SER A 83 30.66 -22.23 9.13
N THR A 84 30.80 -20.93 8.86
CA THR A 84 31.92 -20.11 9.31
C THR A 84 31.46 -19.26 10.49
N THR A 85 32.28 -19.25 11.54
CA THR A 85 32.08 -18.58 12.81
C THR A 85 32.05 -17.05 12.68
N SER A 86 31.02 -16.41 13.25
CA SER A 86 31.01 -14.97 13.58
C SER A 86 30.00 -14.74 14.72
N PRO A 87 30.40 -14.13 15.85
CA PRO A 87 29.48 -13.74 16.90
C PRO A 87 28.97 -12.32 16.58
N ALA A 88 27.71 -12.18 16.23
CA ALA A 88 27.04 -10.89 16.22
C ALA A 88 25.54 -11.10 16.41
N TYR A 89 25.04 -10.60 17.54
CA TYR A 89 23.69 -10.10 17.77
C TYR A 89 22.56 -10.72 16.93
N PRO A 90 21.62 -11.50 17.51
CA PRO A 90 20.43 -11.90 16.77
C PRO A 90 19.71 -10.62 16.32
N PRO A 91 19.48 -10.42 15.01
CA PRO A 91 18.67 -9.29 14.57
C PRO A 91 17.31 -9.42 15.26
N PRO A 92 16.77 -8.35 15.88
CA PRO A 92 15.44 -8.40 16.45
C PRO A 92 14.52 -8.88 15.33
N ALA A 93 13.80 -9.98 15.59
CA ALA A 93 12.81 -10.51 14.69
C ALA A 93 12.03 -9.34 14.11
N ALA A 94 12.01 -9.21 12.78
CA ALA A 94 11.16 -8.26 12.10
C ALA A 94 9.75 -8.50 12.64
N VAL A 95 9.34 -7.67 13.60
CA VAL A 95 7.95 -7.49 13.94
C VAL A 95 7.33 -7.24 12.59
N ALA A 96 6.53 -8.19 12.10
CA ALA A 96 5.75 -7.98 10.90
C ALA A 96 5.04 -6.65 11.16
N GLU A 97 5.51 -5.59 10.51
CA GLU A 97 5.11 -4.22 10.79
C GLU A 97 3.62 -4.21 10.47
N VAL A 98 2.81 -4.34 11.53
CA VAL A 98 1.38 -4.44 11.40
C VAL A 98 0.97 -3.17 10.70
N GLY A 99 0.45 -3.30 9.47
CA GLY A 99 0.03 -2.15 8.72
C GLY A 99 -0.96 -1.34 9.56
N TYR A 100 -0.77 -0.04 9.57
CA TYR A 100 -1.44 0.87 10.50
C TYR A 100 -2.32 1.89 9.77
N ILE A 101 -2.31 1.89 8.44
CA ILE A 101 -3.02 2.86 7.63
C ILE A 101 -4.34 2.26 7.15
N LEU A 102 -5.42 3.02 7.32
CA LEU A 102 -6.73 2.77 6.76
C LEU A 102 -7.12 3.93 5.85
N VAL A 103 -7.60 3.61 4.65
CA VAL A 103 -7.94 4.61 3.63
C VAL A 103 -9.38 4.41 3.18
N GLU A 104 -10.17 5.48 3.23
CA GLU A 104 -11.57 5.50 2.79
C GLU A 104 -11.73 6.02 1.35
N THR A 105 -12.92 5.83 0.78
CA THR A 105 -13.29 6.31 -0.58
C THR A 105 -13.42 7.83 -0.68
N ASN A 106 -13.55 8.53 0.46
CA ASN A 106 -13.69 9.99 0.57
C ASN A 106 -12.33 10.71 0.73
N PHE A 107 -11.23 10.04 0.40
CA PHE A 107 -9.85 10.54 0.56
C PHE A 107 -9.39 10.81 2.00
N ARG A 108 -10.12 10.28 2.99
CA ARG A 108 -9.67 10.30 4.39
C ARG A 108 -8.75 9.13 4.69
N LEU A 109 -7.69 9.44 5.43
CA LEU A 109 -6.68 8.52 5.90
C LEU A 109 -6.71 8.50 7.42
N TYR A 110 -6.78 7.30 7.98
CA TYR A 110 -6.69 7.03 9.41
C TYR A 110 -5.44 6.20 9.65
N ALA A 111 -4.52 6.70 10.45
CA ALA A 111 -3.29 5.99 10.78
C ALA A 111 -3.23 5.68 12.28
N TYR A 112 -3.21 4.40 12.61
CA TYR A 112 -3.07 3.90 13.97
C TYR A 112 -1.60 3.86 14.38
N THR A 113 -1.03 5.03 14.65
CA THR A 113 0.37 5.15 15.04
C THR A 113 0.56 6.25 16.08
N ASP A 114 1.46 6.00 17.00
CA ASP A 114 2.04 6.93 17.97
C ASP A 114 3.39 7.50 17.50
N SER A 115 4.00 6.86 16.49
CA SER A 115 5.32 7.24 15.98
C SER A 115 5.26 8.59 15.26
N PRO A 116 6.03 9.59 15.72
CA PRO A 116 6.11 10.88 15.05
C PRO A 116 6.76 10.77 13.67
N LEU A 117 7.63 9.77 13.45
CA LEU A 117 8.26 9.50 12.16
C LEU A 117 7.20 9.12 11.11
N ARG A 118 6.35 8.14 11.42
CA ARG A 118 5.27 7.73 10.52
C ARG A 118 4.28 8.86 10.26
N THR A 119 4.01 9.66 11.29
CA THR A 119 3.19 10.88 11.16
C THR A 119 3.82 11.91 10.22
N ALA A 120 5.14 12.11 10.28
CA ALA A 120 5.86 13.01 9.38
C ALA A 120 5.83 12.50 7.93
N LEU A 121 5.98 11.19 7.71
CA LEU A 121 5.86 10.59 6.37
C LEU A 121 4.46 10.82 5.77
N LEU A 122 3.40 10.68 6.57
CA LEU A 122 2.03 10.99 6.13
C LEU A 122 1.87 12.47 5.77
N SER A 123 2.49 13.38 6.54
CA SER A 123 2.40 14.82 6.29
C SER A 123 3.02 15.26 4.95
N LEU A 124 3.82 14.39 4.33
CA LEU A 124 4.52 14.68 3.09
C LEU A 124 3.58 14.77 1.88
N PHE A 125 2.51 13.97 1.87
CA PHE A 125 1.53 13.89 0.77
C PHE A 125 0.06 14.07 1.21
N SER A 126 -0.19 14.14 2.52
CA SER A 126 -1.54 14.36 3.09
C SER A 126 -1.54 15.52 4.07
N LYS A 127 -2.69 16.17 4.23
CA LYS A 127 -2.90 17.25 5.20
C LYS A 127 -3.47 16.67 6.48
N ILE A 128 -2.70 16.72 7.57
CA ILE A 128 -3.15 16.23 8.88
C ILE A 128 -4.22 17.17 9.43
N ARG A 129 -5.40 16.64 9.75
CA ARG A 129 -6.50 17.42 10.36
C ARG A 129 -6.43 17.42 11.87
N ALA A 130 -6.22 16.25 12.45
CA ALA A 130 -6.23 16.04 13.88
C ALA A 130 -5.26 14.92 14.24
N ARG A 131 -4.62 15.07 15.40
CA ARG A 131 -3.77 14.05 16.00
C ARG A 131 -4.36 13.70 17.36
N TYR A 132 -4.75 12.45 17.52
CA TYR A 132 -5.16 11.86 18.77
C TYR A 132 -4.05 10.91 19.27
N PRO A 133 -4.06 10.55 20.56
CA PRO A 133 -3.19 9.47 21.05
C PRO A 133 -3.46 8.18 20.26
N ASN A 134 -2.44 7.65 19.59
CA ASN A 134 -2.49 6.44 18.75
C ASN A 134 -3.35 6.50 17.49
N LEU A 135 -3.87 7.67 17.10
CA LEU A 135 -4.66 7.84 15.88
C LEU A 135 -4.39 9.19 15.23
N VAL A 136 -3.99 9.17 13.97
CA VAL A 136 -3.84 10.36 13.14
C VAL A 136 -4.89 10.35 12.06
N VAL A 137 -5.61 11.46 11.91
CA VAL A 137 -6.59 11.66 10.84
C VAL A 137 -6.03 12.69 9.86
N ALA A 138 -5.92 12.30 8.59
CA ALA A 138 -5.43 13.15 7.51
C ALA A 138 -6.33 13.08 6.29
N ASP A 139 -6.33 14.14 5.49
CA ASP A 139 -7.03 14.21 4.22
C ASP A 139 -6.01 14.24 3.08
N ILE A 140 -6.23 13.42 2.04
CA ILE A 140 -5.47 13.48 0.79
C ILE A 140 -6.19 14.46 -0.14
N THR A 141 -5.55 15.60 -0.40
CA THR A 141 -6.11 16.67 -1.23
C THR A 141 -5.24 16.91 -2.46
N ARG A 142 -5.81 17.55 -3.48
CA ARG A 142 -5.07 17.95 -4.68
C ARG A 142 -3.82 18.76 -4.36
N ASP A 143 -3.94 19.74 -3.46
CA ASP A 143 -2.81 20.60 -3.08
C ASP A 143 -1.73 19.83 -2.31
N SER A 144 -2.11 18.94 -1.38
CA SER A 144 -1.12 18.16 -0.63
C SER A 144 -0.36 17.18 -1.51
N VAL A 145 -1.03 16.55 -2.49
CA VAL A 145 -0.37 15.69 -3.47
C VAL A 145 0.51 16.51 -4.41
N ARG A 146 0.05 17.68 -4.88
CA ARG A 146 0.85 18.58 -5.71
C ARG A 146 2.14 19.01 -5.01
N GLU A 147 2.09 19.36 -3.73
CA GLU A 147 3.28 19.66 -2.94
C GLU A 147 4.26 18.47 -2.85
N ALA A 148 3.75 17.25 -2.68
CA ALA A 148 4.56 16.05 -2.66
C ALA A 148 5.25 15.78 -4.01
N LEU A 149 4.51 15.96 -5.11
CA LEU A 149 5.03 15.82 -6.47
C LEU A 149 6.13 16.85 -6.77
N LEU A 150 6.01 18.09 -6.26
CA LEU A 150 7.06 19.11 -6.35
C LEU A 150 8.33 18.73 -5.59
N ARG A 151 8.19 18.00 -4.47
CA ARG A 151 9.32 17.41 -3.72
C ARG A 151 9.92 16.18 -4.40
N GLY A 152 9.41 15.77 -5.56
CA GLY A 152 9.94 14.66 -6.37
C GLY A 152 9.39 13.29 -5.99
N ILE A 153 8.30 13.22 -5.24
CA ILE A 153 7.66 11.95 -4.85
C ILE A 153 6.61 11.62 -5.88
N SER A 154 6.68 10.44 -6.51
CA SER A 154 5.74 10.06 -7.57
C SER A 154 4.42 9.50 -7.02
N ALA A 155 3.36 9.53 -7.84
CA ALA A 155 2.06 8.94 -7.47
C ALA A 155 2.20 7.45 -7.12
N ASN A 156 3.00 6.72 -7.90
CA ASN A 156 3.23 5.29 -7.68
C ASN A 156 3.93 5.01 -6.34
N GLN A 157 4.82 5.90 -5.89
CA GLN A 157 5.44 5.79 -4.56
C GLN A 157 4.42 6.01 -3.44
N ILE A 158 3.52 6.99 -3.59
CA ILE A 158 2.43 7.23 -2.63
C ILE A 158 1.52 5.99 -2.54
N ILE A 159 1.08 5.45 -3.68
CA ILE A 159 0.22 4.27 -3.75
C ILE A 159 0.91 3.04 -3.16
N SER A 160 2.19 2.83 -3.50
CA SER A 160 3.00 1.73 -2.96
C SER A 160 3.13 1.84 -1.44
N PHE A 161 3.44 3.04 -0.93
CA PHE A 161 3.53 3.31 0.51
C PHE A 161 2.23 2.99 1.25
N LEU A 162 1.09 3.42 0.71
CA LEU A 162 -0.23 3.13 1.29
C LEU A 162 -0.54 1.64 1.27
N THR A 163 -0.14 0.92 0.22
CA THR A 163 -0.37 -0.52 0.08
C THR A 163 0.50 -1.34 1.04
N THR A 164 1.78 -1.01 1.16
CA THR A 164 2.72 -1.71 2.06
C THR A 164 2.36 -1.53 3.53
N ASN A 165 1.84 -0.36 3.91
CA ASN A 165 1.50 -0.03 5.29
C ASN A 165 -0.01 -0.18 5.59
N ALA A 166 -0.78 -0.82 4.72
CA ALA A 166 -2.22 -0.99 4.85
C ALA A 166 -2.57 -1.93 6.02
N HIS A 167 -3.61 -1.60 6.78
CA HIS A 167 -4.08 -2.40 7.89
C HIS A 167 -4.41 -3.85 7.49
N PRO A 168 -4.07 -4.88 8.29
CA PRO A 168 -4.30 -6.28 7.93
C PRO A 168 -5.76 -6.63 7.61
N ASP A 169 -6.73 -5.91 8.17
CA ASP A 169 -8.14 -6.11 7.80
C ASP A 169 -8.46 -5.62 6.39
N MET A 170 -7.74 -4.61 5.86
CA MET A 170 -7.85 -4.20 4.46
C MET A 170 -7.19 -5.20 3.52
N LEU A 171 -6.10 -5.84 3.96
CA LEU A 171 -5.45 -6.91 3.18
C LEU A 171 -6.32 -8.15 3.01
N ARG A 172 -7.31 -8.37 3.89
CA ARG A 172 -8.31 -9.44 3.72
C ARG A 172 -9.34 -9.14 2.65
N GLN A 173 -9.50 -7.86 2.28
CA GLN A 173 -10.42 -7.45 1.23
C GLN A 173 -9.76 -7.59 -0.15
N PRO A 174 -10.53 -7.87 -1.22
CA PRO A 174 -9.97 -8.08 -2.56
C PRO A 174 -9.30 -6.84 -3.13
N SER A 175 -9.73 -5.64 -2.72
CA SER A 175 -9.10 -4.36 -3.07
C SER A 175 -8.54 -3.69 -1.81
N ILE A 176 -7.21 -3.69 -1.69
CA ILE A 176 -6.50 -3.10 -0.54
C ILE A 176 -6.72 -1.58 -0.49
N LEU A 177 -6.80 -0.92 -1.64
CA LEU A 177 -7.06 0.51 -1.75
C LEU A 177 -8.26 0.75 -2.68
N PRO A 178 -9.09 1.77 -2.40
CA PRO A 178 -10.14 2.18 -3.32
C PRO A 178 -9.57 2.59 -4.69
N PRO A 179 -10.10 2.07 -5.81
CA PRO A 179 -9.60 2.40 -7.15
C PRO A 179 -9.77 3.89 -7.48
N THR A 180 -10.83 4.53 -6.95
CA THR A 180 -11.07 5.97 -7.09
C THR A 180 -9.90 6.80 -6.57
N LEU A 181 -9.27 6.38 -5.48
CA LEU A 181 -8.12 7.08 -4.94
C LEU A 181 -6.88 6.91 -5.81
N ILE A 182 -6.62 5.69 -6.27
CA ILE A 182 -5.48 5.37 -7.14
C ILE A 182 -5.55 6.22 -8.40
N ASP A 183 -6.72 6.23 -9.05
CA ASP A 183 -6.93 6.96 -10.29
C ASP A 183 -6.83 8.47 -10.05
N GLN A 184 -7.41 8.97 -8.97
CA GLN A 184 -7.37 10.40 -8.67
C GLN A 184 -5.94 10.91 -8.43
N VAL A 185 -5.12 10.16 -7.69
CA VAL A 185 -3.71 10.54 -7.44
C VAL A 185 -2.91 10.54 -8.74
N ARG A 186 -3.16 9.58 -9.64
CA ARG A 186 -2.54 9.56 -10.99
C ARG A 186 -3.03 10.71 -11.87
N LEU A 187 -4.31 11.04 -11.83
CA LEU A 187 -4.85 12.18 -12.56
C LEU A 187 -4.23 13.50 -12.10
N TRP A 188 -3.99 13.67 -10.79
CA TRP A 188 -3.29 14.83 -10.26
C TRP A 188 -1.82 14.91 -10.68
N GLU A 189 -1.15 13.77 -10.88
CA GLU A 189 0.20 13.72 -11.45
C GLU A 189 0.19 14.13 -12.92
N LEU A 190 -0.71 13.56 -13.73
CA LEU A 190 -0.88 13.93 -15.14
C LEU A 190 -1.29 15.39 -15.34
N GLU A 191 -2.04 15.97 -14.40
CA GLU A 191 -2.42 17.38 -14.44
C GLU A 191 -1.20 18.32 -14.39
N ARG A 192 -0.12 17.92 -13.70
CA ARG A 192 1.16 18.65 -13.70
C ARG A 192 1.86 18.51 -15.06
N GLU A 193 1.79 17.34 -15.68
CA GLU A 193 2.46 17.04 -16.96
C GLU A 193 1.66 17.51 -18.20
N ARG A 194 0.70 18.43 -18.03
CA ARG A 194 -0.17 18.89 -19.13
C ARG A 194 0.54 19.74 -20.18
N LEU A 195 1.64 20.40 -19.82
CA LEU A 195 2.35 21.32 -20.71
C LEU A 195 3.72 20.75 -21.07
N PHE A 196 3.87 20.36 -22.34
CA PHE A 196 5.17 20.09 -22.92
C PHE A 196 5.74 21.38 -23.51
N ALA A 197 6.67 21.99 -22.78
CA ALA A 197 7.38 23.17 -23.28
C ALA A 197 8.51 22.70 -24.20
N GLN A 198 8.36 22.95 -25.50
CA GLN A 198 9.40 22.69 -26.49
C GLN A 198 9.82 24.01 -27.14
N GLU A 199 11.12 24.31 -27.09
CA GLU A 199 11.66 25.47 -27.78
C GLU A 199 11.59 25.28 -29.30
N GLY A 200 10.98 26.23 -30.00
CA GLY A 200 10.85 26.18 -31.45
C GLY A 200 10.80 27.57 -32.07
N CYS A 201 11.10 27.63 -33.36
CA CYS A 201 10.96 28.81 -34.19
C CYS A 201 9.67 28.70 -35.00
N LEU A 202 8.82 29.73 -34.92
CA LEU A 202 7.63 29.86 -35.74
C LEU A 202 8.00 30.51 -37.08
N TYR A 203 7.58 29.89 -38.18
CA TYR A 203 7.63 30.50 -39.50
C TYR A 203 6.21 30.93 -39.91
N GLU A 204 6.10 32.19 -40.30
CA GLU A 204 4.87 32.84 -40.76
C GLU A 204 5.09 33.59 -42.07
N GLN A 205 4.00 34.11 -42.66
CA GLN A 205 4.03 35.02 -43.82
C GLN A 205 4.65 34.43 -45.11
N PHE A 206 4.39 33.15 -45.42
CA PHE A 206 4.77 32.59 -46.72
C PHE A 206 3.97 33.23 -47.86
N ALA A 207 4.68 33.83 -48.82
CA ALA A 207 4.09 34.53 -49.96
C ALA A 207 3.32 33.58 -50.90
N LYS A 208 3.90 32.41 -51.21
CA LYS A 208 3.29 31.38 -52.07
C LYS A 208 3.02 30.10 -51.28
N ASN A 209 1.96 29.39 -51.63
CA ASN A 209 1.63 28.12 -51.00
C ASN A 209 2.66 27.02 -51.30
N LYS A 210 3.22 27.04 -52.53
CA LYS A 210 4.29 26.10 -52.94
C LYS A 210 5.56 26.24 -52.09
N ASP A 211 5.89 27.46 -51.69
CA ASP A 211 7.07 27.75 -50.87
C ASP A 211 6.91 27.16 -49.46
N PHE A 212 5.69 27.27 -48.90
CA PHE A 212 5.34 26.65 -47.62
C PHE A 212 5.43 25.12 -47.70
N GLU A 213 4.83 24.50 -48.71
CA GLU A 213 4.87 23.04 -48.90
C GLU A 213 6.30 22.52 -49.03
N MET A 214 7.15 23.21 -49.80
CA MET A 214 8.55 22.82 -49.99
C MET A 214 9.33 22.84 -48.67
N VAL A 215 9.20 23.91 -47.88
CA VAL A 215 9.91 24.06 -46.61
C VAL A 215 9.36 23.09 -45.55
N ARG A 216 8.04 22.85 -45.54
CA ARG A 216 7.38 21.85 -44.71
C ARG A 216 7.91 20.45 -45.01
N ASP A 217 7.98 20.07 -46.28
CA ASP A 217 8.39 18.72 -46.70
C ASP A 217 9.87 18.48 -46.38
N PHE A 218 10.72 19.50 -46.52
CA PHE A 218 12.11 19.45 -46.05
C PHE A 218 12.19 19.29 -44.53
N ALA A 219 11.44 20.09 -43.76
CA ALA A 219 11.43 20.01 -42.30
C ALA A 219 10.85 18.67 -41.78
N LYS A 220 9.86 18.10 -42.49
CA LYS A 220 9.33 16.76 -42.24
C LYS A 220 10.36 15.68 -42.54
N GLY A 221 11.05 15.77 -43.68
CA GLY A 221 12.06 14.79 -44.10
C GLY A 221 13.25 14.72 -43.16
N GLN A 222 13.65 15.85 -42.56
CA GLN A 222 14.74 15.91 -41.57
C GLN A 222 14.27 15.66 -40.13
N GLY A 223 12.95 15.58 -39.87
CA GLY A 223 12.40 15.36 -38.52
C GLY A 223 12.46 16.57 -37.59
N PHE A 224 12.58 17.79 -38.13
CA PHE A 224 12.64 19.03 -37.33
C PHE A 224 11.28 19.72 -37.12
N LEU A 225 10.23 19.26 -37.81
CA LEU A 225 8.90 19.84 -37.71
C LEU A 225 8.22 19.45 -36.39
N LEU A 226 7.83 20.44 -35.58
CA LEU A 226 7.12 20.24 -34.32
C LEU A 226 5.60 20.34 -34.49
N TRP A 227 5.15 21.30 -35.30
CA TRP A 227 3.73 21.54 -35.54
C TRP A 227 3.51 22.18 -36.90
N GLU A 228 2.38 21.87 -37.52
CA GLU A 228 1.96 22.45 -38.80
C GLU A 228 0.49 22.86 -38.79
N CYS A 229 0.19 23.95 -39.49
CA CYS A 229 -1.17 24.37 -39.83
C CYS A 229 -1.20 24.87 -41.27
N PRO A 230 -1.66 24.05 -42.22
CA PRO A 230 -1.67 24.42 -43.65
C PRO A 230 -2.63 25.57 -43.96
N ASP A 231 -3.78 25.65 -43.28
CA ASP A 231 -4.81 26.68 -43.52
C ASP A 231 -4.27 28.11 -43.32
N ARG A 232 -3.39 28.28 -42.33
CA ARG A 232 -2.77 29.57 -41.99
C ARG A 232 -1.36 29.71 -42.55
N ARG A 233 -0.83 28.67 -43.21
CA ARG A 233 0.58 28.58 -43.66
C ARG A 233 1.54 28.84 -42.49
N LEU A 234 1.29 28.19 -41.37
CA LEU A 234 2.12 28.27 -40.16
C LEU A 234 2.83 26.95 -39.94
N MET A 235 4.09 27.01 -39.57
CA MET A 235 4.85 25.84 -39.13
C MET A 235 5.80 26.21 -38.00
N VAL A 236 5.94 25.31 -37.04
CA VAL A 236 6.89 25.43 -35.94
C VAL A 236 7.97 24.37 -36.14
N VAL A 237 9.23 24.81 -36.17
CA VAL A 237 10.41 23.94 -36.30
C VAL A 237 11.18 23.96 -34.99
N SER A 238 11.83 22.85 -34.65
CA SER A 238 12.75 22.76 -33.53
C SER A 238 13.86 23.81 -33.65
N LYS A 239 14.28 24.38 -32.53
CA LYS A 239 15.40 25.33 -32.46
C LYS A 239 16.69 24.76 -33.07
N THR A 240 16.91 23.45 -32.95
CA THR A 240 18.07 22.76 -33.54
C THR A 240 18.05 22.76 -35.07
N GLY A 241 16.87 22.66 -35.69
CA GLY A 241 16.71 22.58 -37.15
C GLY A 241 16.55 23.93 -37.85
N HIS A 242 16.48 25.05 -37.09
CA HIS A 242 16.24 26.38 -37.64
C HIS A 242 17.28 26.79 -38.69
N GLU A 243 18.56 26.57 -38.39
CA GLU A 243 19.67 26.98 -39.26
C GLU A 243 19.66 26.22 -40.59
N ASP A 244 19.32 24.93 -40.57
CA ASP A 244 19.32 24.09 -41.77
C ASP A 244 18.12 24.40 -42.68
N VAL A 245 16.95 24.63 -42.09
CA VAL A 245 15.78 25.13 -42.82
C VAL A 245 16.09 26.50 -43.43
N ARG A 246 16.80 27.38 -42.72
CA ARG A 246 17.20 28.70 -43.22
C ARG A 246 18.26 28.62 -44.33
N LYS A 247 19.18 27.66 -44.28
CA LYS A 247 20.14 27.40 -45.38
C LYS A 247 19.41 26.90 -46.62
N PHE A 248 18.52 25.92 -46.46
CA PHE A 248 17.70 25.38 -47.55
C PHE A 248 16.87 26.48 -48.23
N TRP A 249 16.21 27.32 -47.43
CA TRP A 249 15.43 28.45 -47.96
C TRP A 249 16.29 29.47 -48.72
N ARG A 250 17.50 29.78 -48.25
CA ARG A 250 18.42 30.68 -48.96
C ARG A 250 18.86 30.12 -50.31
N GLN A 251 19.04 28.80 -50.40
CA GLN A 251 19.51 28.14 -51.61
C GLN A 251 18.41 27.99 -52.67
N ASN A 252 17.17 27.83 -52.22
CA ASN A 252 15.99 27.74 -53.09
C ASN A 252 15.25 29.08 -53.28
N ARG A 253 15.86 30.21 -52.91
CA ARG A 253 15.26 31.53 -53.11
C ARG A 253 15.34 31.89 -54.61
N PRO A 254 14.20 32.21 -55.27
CA PRO A 254 14.20 32.70 -56.64
C PRO A 254 14.82 34.10 -56.75
#